data_AF-A0A818GWD0-F1
#
_entry.id   AF-A0A818GWD0-F1
#
_cell.length_a   1.000
_cell.length_b   1.000
_cell.length_c   1.000
_cell.angle_alpha   90.00
_cell.angle_beta   90.00
_cell.angle_gamma   90.00
#
_symmetry.space_group_name_H-M   'P 1'
#
loop_
_entity.id
_entity.type
_entity.pdbx_description
1 polymer ?
#
loop_
_entity_poly.entity_id
_entity_poly.type
_entity_poly.pdbx_seq_one_letter_code
_entity_poly.pdbx_strand_id
1 'polypeptide(L)'
;MANDQCSKESNCAKTSEEPYLLDSSTFLSEEMNNVGEFRFNSNRHANSSLRFSNNDCTVEWIEASQAIWIPIETKAKLHSGKWSLEFDVEWMGTHQIGVGFLLDWNIGPDWGFFGYLGSSRSAWSYDPSTGDIVTNTESVHGNLPKFTGNSGVIGLELDLPKNEIGKFTFIVDGVRTPTKQLPKSGAVAIPAVCLLSRGQKVTIRNLIRLNQDKTTLLVQTE
;
A
#
# COMPACT_ATOMS: atom_id res chain seq x y z
N MET A 1 -19.91 -5.27 61.69
CA MET A 1 -20.45 -4.18 60.86
C MET A 1 -20.10 -4.51 59.43
N ALA A 2 -21.11 -4.88 58.66
CA ALA A 2 -21.03 -5.13 57.22
C ALA A 2 -21.11 -3.80 56.46
N ASN A 3 -20.91 -3.88 55.13
CA ASN A 3 -20.97 -2.86 54.06
C ASN A 3 -19.59 -2.35 53.62
N ASP A 4 -19.26 -2.20 52.34
CA ASP A 4 -20.10 -2.28 51.14
C ASP A 4 -19.28 -2.63 49.90
N GLN A 5 -20.00 -3.18 48.93
CA GLN A 5 -19.57 -3.68 47.63
C GLN A 5 -18.77 -2.68 46.80
N CYS A 6 -17.68 -3.16 46.19
CA CYS A 6 -17.13 -2.57 44.97
C CYS A 6 -17.35 -3.57 43.81
N SER A 7 -18.60 -3.72 43.40
CA SER A 7 -18.98 -4.40 42.17
C SER A 7 -19.30 -3.35 41.10
N LYS A 8 -18.28 -2.96 40.33
CA LYS A 8 -18.47 -2.39 38.99
C LYS A 8 -17.62 -3.18 38.02
N GLU A 9 -18.10 -4.37 37.70
CA GLU A 9 -17.82 -4.99 36.41
C GLU A 9 -18.48 -4.11 35.35
N SER A 10 -17.76 -3.09 34.89
CA SER A 10 -18.12 -2.38 33.68
C SER A 10 -18.00 -3.36 32.52
N ASN A 11 -19.15 -3.77 32.00
CA ASN A 11 -19.34 -4.47 30.73
C ASN A 11 -18.47 -3.81 29.63
N CYS A 12 -17.25 -4.31 29.47
CA CYS A 12 -16.40 -4.04 28.34
C CYS A 12 -16.75 -5.04 27.24
N ALA A 13 -18.03 -5.10 26.87
CA ALA A 13 -18.47 -5.81 25.68
C ALA A 13 -18.05 -4.99 24.47
N LYS A 14 -16.75 -4.93 24.19
CA LYS A 14 -16.29 -4.65 22.84
C LYS A 14 -16.83 -5.78 22.00
N THR A 15 -17.89 -5.51 21.25
CA THR A 15 -18.25 -6.32 20.08
C THR A 15 -17.04 -6.26 19.16
N SER A 16 -16.12 -7.20 19.34
CA SER A 16 -14.97 -7.37 18.47
C SER A 16 -15.54 -7.91 17.18
N GLU A 17 -15.90 -7.01 16.27
CA GLU A 17 -16.18 -7.40 14.89
C GLU A 17 -15.01 -8.24 14.38
N GLU A 18 -15.31 -9.37 13.73
CA GLU A 18 -14.27 -10.19 13.15
C GLU A 18 -13.52 -9.39 12.07
N PRO A 19 -12.19 -9.56 11.93
CA PRO A 19 -11.45 -8.91 10.87
C PRO A 19 -11.96 -9.33 9.49
N TYR A 20 -12.27 -8.36 8.62
CA TYR A 20 -12.62 -8.60 7.24
C TYR A 20 -11.98 -7.57 6.30
N LEU A 21 -11.71 -8.02 5.08
CA LEU A 21 -11.26 -7.14 4.00
C LEU A 21 -12.38 -6.17 3.62
N LEU A 22 -12.09 -4.88 3.59
CA LEU A 22 -13.02 -3.87 3.12
C LEU A 22 -13.37 -4.10 1.65
N ASP A 23 -14.60 -3.77 1.32
CA ASP A 23 -15.15 -3.88 -0.01
C ASP A 23 -15.54 -2.50 -0.50
N SER A 24 -15.46 -2.23 -1.79
CA SER A 24 -15.84 -0.94 -2.35
C SER A 24 -17.31 -0.56 -2.08
N SER A 25 -18.17 -1.54 -1.77
CA SER A 25 -19.54 -1.34 -1.31
C SER A 25 -19.65 -0.78 0.12
N THR A 26 -18.57 -0.79 0.91
CA THR A 26 -18.54 -0.15 2.24
C THR A 26 -18.45 1.38 2.16
N PHE A 27 -18.09 1.93 1.00
CA PHE A 27 -17.98 3.37 0.78
C PHE A 27 -19.31 3.92 0.29
N LEU A 28 -19.73 5.05 0.86
CA LEU A 28 -20.95 5.73 0.41
C LEU A 28 -20.78 6.25 -1.02
N SER A 29 -21.90 6.44 -1.73
CA SER A 29 -21.89 6.94 -3.12
C SER A 29 -21.09 8.24 -3.28
N GLU A 30 -21.13 9.10 -2.26
CA GLU A 30 -20.42 10.38 -2.20
C GLU A 30 -18.90 10.21 -2.01
N GLU A 31 -18.47 9.12 -1.37
CA GLU A 31 -17.06 8.78 -1.13
C GLU A 31 -16.43 8.02 -2.30
N MET A 32 -17.23 7.56 -3.27
CA MET A 32 -16.71 6.73 -4.38
C MET A 32 -15.73 7.41 -5.32
N ASN A 33 -15.66 8.74 -5.26
CA ASN A 33 -14.67 9.54 -5.96
C ASN A 33 -13.59 10.10 -5.03
N ASN A 34 -13.75 9.95 -3.72
CA ASN A 34 -12.79 10.36 -2.72
C ASN A 34 -11.94 9.16 -2.29
N VAL A 35 -10.87 8.92 -3.03
CA VAL A 35 -9.90 7.87 -2.72
C VAL A 35 -8.86 8.31 -1.69
N GLY A 36 -9.07 9.42 -0.99
CA GLY A 36 -8.10 10.01 -0.08
C GLY A 36 -6.96 10.76 -0.79
N GLU A 37 -5.97 11.19 -0.01
CA GLU A 37 -4.83 11.95 -0.51
C GLU A 37 -3.75 11.01 -1.05
N PHE A 38 -3.30 11.23 -2.29
CA PHE A 38 -2.21 10.44 -2.87
C PHE A 38 -0.84 10.93 -2.38
N ARG A 39 -0.56 10.65 -1.11
CA ARG A 39 0.71 10.89 -0.41
C ARG A 39 0.91 9.88 0.71
N PHE A 40 2.14 9.71 1.17
CA PHE A 40 2.45 8.83 2.29
C PHE A 40 1.81 9.32 3.60
N ASN A 41 1.51 8.39 4.50
CA ASN A 41 0.90 8.70 5.80
C ASN A 41 1.96 9.08 6.85
N SER A 42 2.59 10.24 6.68
CA SER A 42 3.65 10.77 7.56
C SER A 42 3.25 10.82 9.05
N ASN A 43 1.97 11.05 9.35
CA ASN A 43 1.45 11.10 10.72
C ASN A 43 1.65 9.79 11.51
N ARG A 44 1.64 8.63 10.84
CA ARG A 44 1.91 7.33 11.49
C ARG A 44 3.38 7.12 11.83
N HIS A 45 4.25 8.00 11.33
CA HIS A 45 5.70 7.88 11.39
C HIS A 45 6.36 9.11 12.03
N ALA A 46 5.60 9.93 12.78
CA ALA A 46 6.06 11.21 13.33
C ALA A 46 7.33 11.12 14.21
N ASN A 47 7.62 9.95 14.80
CA ASN A 47 8.81 9.70 15.63
C ASN A 47 9.76 8.65 15.03
N SER A 48 9.74 8.49 13.70
CA SER A 48 10.53 7.46 13.02
C SER A 48 11.82 8.00 12.42
N SER A 49 12.71 7.09 12.02
CA SER A 49 13.95 7.37 11.28
C SER A 49 13.72 7.80 9.82
N LEU A 50 12.53 8.29 9.49
CA LEU A 50 12.10 8.64 8.13
C LEU A 50 12.04 10.16 7.94
N ARG A 51 12.34 10.59 6.72
CA ARG A 51 12.07 11.94 6.22
C ARG A 51 11.02 11.87 5.15
N PHE A 52 9.96 12.65 5.32
CA PHE A 52 8.97 12.90 4.29
C PHE A 52 9.25 14.26 3.64
N SER A 53 9.08 14.34 2.32
CA SER A 53 9.30 15.55 1.54
C SER A 53 8.39 15.57 0.31
N ASN A 54 8.40 16.67 -0.44
CA ASN A 54 7.54 16.86 -1.62
C ASN A 54 6.05 16.62 -1.30
N ASN A 55 5.52 17.33 -0.29
CA ASN A 55 4.15 17.18 0.20
C ASN A 55 3.80 15.74 0.63
N ASP A 56 4.75 15.06 1.27
CA ASP A 56 4.70 13.65 1.68
C ASP A 56 4.60 12.65 0.51
N CYS A 57 4.91 13.04 -0.73
CA CYS A 57 5.01 12.10 -1.85
C CYS A 57 6.35 11.38 -1.90
N THR A 58 7.36 11.87 -1.17
CA THR A 58 8.70 11.26 -1.10
C THR A 58 8.99 10.82 0.31
N VAL A 59 9.44 9.58 0.49
CA VAL A 59 9.90 9.03 1.76
C VAL A 59 11.34 8.54 1.65
N GLU A 60 12.15 8.85 2.66
CA GLU A 60 13.54 8.43 2.76
C GLU A 60 13.86 7.94 4.17
N TRP A 61 14.58 6.83 4.29
CA TRP A 61 15.11 6.37 5.57
C TRP A 61 16.43 7.06 5.89
N ILE A 62 16.43 8.06 6.79
CA ILE A 62 17.61 8.92 7.03
C ILE A 62 18.43 8.57 8.27
N GLU A 63 17.83 7.98 9.31
CA GLU A 63 18.53 7.69 10.58
C GLU A 63 18.72 6.19 10.81
N ALA A 64 19.66 5.80 11.67
CA ALA A 64 19.76 4.40 12.06
C ALA A 64 18.54 3.98 12.90
N SER A 65 18.04 2.77 12.68
CA SER A 65 16.95 2.18 13.48
C SER A 65 17.26 0.72 13.78
N GLN A 66 16.66 0.19 14.84
CA GLN A 66 16.63 -1.25 15.12
C GLN A 66 15.57 -1.98 14.30
N ALA A 67 14.68 -1.23 13.61
CA ALA A 67 13.72 -1.81 12.69
C ALA A 67 14.46 -2.51 11.54
N ILE A 68 14.02 -3.72 11.19
CA ILE A 68 14.54 -4.45 10.04
C ILE A 68 13.78 -4.02 8.77
N TRP A 69 12.49 -3.73 8.90
CA TRP A 69 11.62 -3.20 7.85
C TRP A 69 10.87 -1.99 8.39
N ILE A 70 10.73 -0.96 7.56
CA ILE A 70 9.87 0.18 7.84
C ILE A 70 8.72 0.18 6.83
N PRO A 71 7.52 -0.27 7.24
CA PRO A 71 6.33 -0.21 6.40
C PRO A 71 5.84 1.23 6.28
N ILE A 72 5.55 1.71 5.07
CA ILE A 72 4.95 3.02 4.83
C ILE A 72 3.80 2.89 3.83
N GLU A 73 2.57 3.11 4.26
CA GLU A 73 1.42 3.20 3.38
C GLU A 73 1.14 4.64 2.91
N THR A 74 0.42 4.75 1.79
CA THR A 74 -0.24 5.99 1.41
C THR A 74 -1.54 6.19 2.19
N LYS A 75 -2.05 7.42 2.20
CA LYS A 75 -3.41 7.70 2.69
C LYS A 75 -4.48 7.33 1.66
N ALA A 76 -4.08 7.01 0.43
CA ALA A 76 -4.99 6.71 -0.66
C ALA A 76 -5.56 5.29 -0.52
N LYS A 77 -6.86 5.18 -0.68
CA LYS A 77 -7.61 3.92 -0.74
C LYS A 77 -8.24 3.80 -2.12
N LEU A 78 -7.56 3.11 -3.02
CA LEU A 78 -7.97 2.96 -4.41
C LEU A 78 -9.03 1.86 -4.51
N HIS A 79 -10.14 2.15 -5.18
CA HIS A 79 -11.21 1.18 -5.43
C HIS A 79 -12.06 1.61 -6.62
N SER A 80 -13.02 0.76 -7.02
CA SER A 80 -14.09 1.10 -7.98
C SER A 80 -13.63 1.71 -9.30
N GLY A 81 -12.58 1.19 -9.92
CA GLY A 81 -12.09 1.72 -11.19
C GLY A 81 -10.75 1.13 -11.59
N LYS A 82 -10.20 1.63 -12.69
CA LYS A 82 -8.84 1.30 -13.10
C LYS A 82 -7.90 2.43 -12.71
N TRP A 83 -6.74 2.09 -12.21
CA TRP A 83 -5.77 3.03 -11.67
C TRP A 83 -4.39 2.71 -12.22
N SER A 84 -3.60 3.74 -12.44
CA SER A 84 -2.17 3.64 -12.74
C SER A 84 -1.43 4.61 -11.85
N LEU A 85 -0.30 4.21 -11.32
CA LEU A 85 0.60 5.06 -10.53
C LEU A 85 2.04 4.56 -10.66
N GLU A 86 2.99 5.38 -10.25
CA GLU A 86 4.41 5.06 -10.29
C GLU A 86 5.06 5.22 -8.93
N PHE A 87 5.96 4.28 -8.62
CA PHE A 87 6.99 4.39 -7.60
C PHE A 87 8.31 4.68 -8.30
N ASP A 88 8.83 5.89 -8.12
CA ASP A 88 10.17 6.27 -8.52
C ASP A 88 11.12 5.91 -7.38
N VAL A 89 11.86 4.82 -7.55
CA VAL A 89 12.86 4.37 -6.58
C VAL A 89 14.14 5.14 -6.90
N GLU A 90 14.36 6.23 -6.18
CA GLU A 90 15.52 7.10 -6.36
C GLU A 90 16.81 6.43 -5.87
N TRP A 91 16.71 5.64 -4.80
CA TRP A 91 17.82 4.86 -4.28
C TRP A 91 17.31 3.63 -3.51
N MET A 92 17.70 2.44 -3.95
CA MET A 92 17.44 1.15 -3.32
C MET A 92 18.50 0.79 -2.26
N GLY A 93 19.65 1.47 -2.23
CA GLY A 93 20.76 1.09 -1.37
C GLY A 93 21.34 -0.27 -1.75
N THR A 94 21.85 -1.00 -0.77
CA THR A 94 22.48 -2.32 -0.95
C THR A 94 21.59 -3.50 -0.56
N HIS A 95 20.32 -3.22 -0.24
CA HIS A 95 19.36 -4.19 0.27
C HIS A 95 18.08 -4.17 -0.57
N GLN A 96 17.20 -5.15 -0.34
CA GLN A 96 15.90 -5.21 -0.99
C GLN A 96 15.05 -3.98 -0.65
N ILE A 97 14.12 -3.65 -1.53
CA ILE A 97 13.06 -2.67 -1.27
C ILE A 97 11.76 -3.28 -1.77
N GLY A 98 10.68 -3.13 -1.00
CA GLY A 98 9.36 -3.56 -1.43
C GLY A 98 8.54 -2.37 -1.88
N VAL A 99 8.00 -2.38 -3.09
CA VAL A 99 6.98 -1.41 -3.52
C VAL A 99 5.76 -2.14 -4.05
N GLY A 100 4.57 -1.63 -3.82
CA GLY A 100 3.35 -2.30 -4.24
C GLY A 100 2.13 -1.82 -3.49
N PHE A 101 1.32 -2.75 -3.00
CA PHE A 101 0.06 -2.39 -2.34
C PHE A 101 -0.39 -3.46 -1.34
N LEU A 102 -1.30 -3.03 -0.46
CA LEU A 102 -2.00 -3.83 0.54
C LEU A 102 -3.51 -3.77 0.25
N LEU A 103 -4.28 -4.76 0.65
CA LEU A 103 -5.72 -4.61 0.76
C LEU A 103 -6.10 -4.09 2.14
N ASP A 104 -7.09 -3.21 2.16
CA ASP A 104 -7.55 -2.60 3.40
C ASP A 104 -8.47 -3.55 4.18
N TRP A 105 -8.33 -3.57 5.51
CA TRP A 105 -9.20 -4.30 6.43
C TRP A 105 -9.92 -3.33 7.35
N ASN A 106 -11.06 -3.74 7.91
CA ASN A 106 -11.78 -2.93 8.91
C ASN A 106 -10.95 -2.61 10.17
N ILE A 107 -9.88 -3.37 10.42
CA ILE A 107 -8.94 -3.17 11.54
C ILE A 107 -7.64 -2.47 11.12
N GLY A 108 -7.53 -2.02 9.87
CA GLY A 108 -6.32 -1.42 9.28
C GLY A 108 -5.49 -2.40 8.43
N PRO A 109 -4.47 -1.90 7.72
CA PRO A 109 -3.71 -2.70 6.75
C PRO A 109 -2.97 -3.86 7.42
N ASP A 110 -3.08 -5.04 6.83
CA ASP A 110 -2.34 -6.23 7.26
C ASP A 110 -0.97 -6.28 6.56
N TRP A 111 0.03 -5.74 7.23
CA TRP A 111 1.42 -5.80 6.78
C TRP A 111 2.07 -7.16 6.97
N GLY A 112 1.41 -8.11 7.64
CA GLY A 112 1.97 -9.40 8.01
C GLY A 112 3.15 -9.30 8.96
N PHE A 113 4.16 -10.15 8.74
CA PHE A 113 5.29 -10.32 9.63
C PHE A 113 6.28 -9.15 9.54
N PHE A 114 6.56 -8.53 10.69
CA PHE A 114 7.54 -7.44 10.89
C PHE A 114 7.44 -6.25 9.92
N GLY A 115 6.30 -6.02 9.26
CA GLY A 115 6.15 -4.87 8.36
C GLY A 115 6.71 -5.07 6.94
N TYR A 116 7.08 -6.30 6.57
CA TYR A 116 7.52 -6.59 5.21
C TYR A 116 6.34 -6.59 4.22
N LEU A 117 6.37 -5.68 3.25
CA LEU A 117 5.39 -5.65 2.16
C LEU A 117 5.49 -6.94 1.33
N GLY A 118 4.39 -7.67 1.22
CA GLY A 118 4.37 -8.99 0.59
C GLY A 118 4.45 -10.15 1.60
N SER A 119 4.53 -9.91 2.90
CA SER A 119 4.49 -10.98 3.91
C SER A 119 3.07 -11.48 4.23
N SER A 120 2.04 -10.64 4.02
CA SER A 120 0.63 -11.02 4.16
C SER A 120 0.06 -11.59 2.86
N ARG A 121 -1.01 -12.40 2.98
CA ARG A 121 -1.86 -12.86 1.87
C ARG A 121 -2.68 -11.75 1.22
N SER A 122 -2.72 -10.58 1.86
CA SER A 122 -3.39 -9.38 1.35
C SER A 122 -2.40 -8.27 0.97
N ALA A 123 -1.12 -8.63 0.83
CA ALA A 123 -0.04 -7.71 0.47
C ALA A 123 0.71 -8.23 -0.78
N TRP A 124 1.00 -7.35 -1.72
CA TRP A 124 1.87 -7.64 -2.86
C TRP A 124 2.98 -6.60 -2.94
N SER A 125 4.22 -7.07 -2.97
CA SER A 125 5.38 -6.26 -3.32
C SER A 125 5.99 -6.74 -4.63
N TYR A 126 6.60 -5.81 -5.33
CA TYR A 126 7.63 -6.09 -6.30
C TYR A 126 8.98 -5.79 -5.66
N ASP A 127 9.90 -6.75 -5.70
CA ASP A 127 11.30 -6.58 -5.29
C ASP A 127 12.18 -6.41 -6.53
N PRO A 128 12.65 -5.18 -6.85
CA PRO A 128 13.46 -4.93 -8.02
C PRO A 128 14.89 -5.48 -7.92
N SER A 129 15.35 -5.89 -6.73
CA SER A 129 16.68 -6.50 -6.56
C SER A 129 16.71 -7.95 -7.04
N THR A 130 15.61 -8.68 -6.86
CA THR A 130 15.50 -10.09 -7.26
C THR A 130 14.61 -10.29 -8.49
N GLY A 131 13.79 -9.30 -8.86
CA GLY A 131 12.86 -9.39 -9.98
C GLY A 131 11.70 -10.32 -9.66
N ASP A 132 11.16 -10.20 -8.45
CA ASP A 132 10.08 -11.05 -7.94
C ASP A 132 8.84 -10.24 -7.58
N ILE A 133 7.66 -10.81 -7.82
CA ILE A 133 6.42 -10.42 -7.17
C ILE A 133 6.24 -11.31 -5.95
N VAL A 134 6.18 -10.70 -4.76
CA VAL A 134 6.11 -11.41 -3.47
C VAL A 134 4.76 -11.17 -2.81
N THR A 135 4.14 -12.25 -2.31
CA THR A 135 2.96 -12.22 -1.44
C THR A 135 2.99 -13.42 -0.51
N ASN A 136 2.44 -13.31 0.69
CA ASN A 136 2.51 -14.37 1.72
C ASN A 136 3.95 -14.90 1.92
N THR A 137 4.96 -14.03 1.87
CA THR A 137 6.40 -14.37 1.95
C THR A 137 6.94 -15.26 0.82
N GLU A 138 6.16 -15.48 -0.23
CA GLU A 138 6.51 -16.35 -1.36
C GLU A 138 6.67 -15.53 -2.64
N SER A 139 7.69 -15.85 -3.44
CA SER A 139 7.77 -15.38 -4.83
C SER A 139 6.69 -16.09 -5.65
N VAL A 140 5.61 -15.39 -5.96
CA VAL A 140 4.50 -15.90 -6.78
C VAL A 140 4.73 -15.68 -8.28
N HIS A 141 5.79 -14.96 -8.62
CA HIS A 141 6.32 -14.84 -9.96
C HIS A 141 7.75 -14.27 -9.91
N GLY A 142 8.71 -14.96 -10.50
CA GLY A 142 10.10 -14.51 -10.58
C GLY A 142 10.62 -14.42 -12.00
N ASN A 143 11.94 -14.18 -12.13
CA ASN A 143 12.61 -13.92 -13.41
C ASN A 143 12.02 -12.74 -14.18
N LEU A 144 11.47 -11.77 -13.46
CA LEU A 144 11.05 -10.50 -14.02
C LEU A 144 12.28 -9.59 -14.20
N PRO A 145 12.12 -8.43 -14.84
CA PRO A 145 13.17 -7.41 -14.89
C PRO A 145 13.77 -7.14 -13.51
N LYS A 146 14.97 -6.59 -13.47
CA LYS A 146 15.61 -6.12 -12.24
C LYS A 146 16.13 -4.72 -12.52
N PHE A 147 16.33 -3.94 -11.47
CA PHE A 147 17.12 -2.73 -11.66
C PHE A 147 18.56 -3.13 -12.02
N THR A 148 19.07 -2.53 -13.09
CA THR A 148 20.47 -2.70 -13.51
C THR A 148 21.44 -1.88 -12.64
N GLY A 149 20.89 -0.95 -11.85
CA GLY A 149 21.57 -0.20 -10.80
C GLY A 149 20.72 -0.14 -9.53
N ASN A 150 20.82 0.97 -8.79
CA ASN A 150 20.12 1.13 -7.52
C ASN A 150 18.90 2.05 -7.61
N SER A 151 18.39 2.29 -8.82
CA SER A 151 17.28 3.20 -9.06
C SER A 151 16.51 2.77 -10.30
N GLY A 152 15.23 3.12 -10.36
CA GLY A 152 14.36 2.80 -11.50
C GLY A 152 12.91 3.12 -11.19
N VAL A 153 12.04 2.88 -12.15
CA VAL A 153 10.61 3.18 -12.01
C VAL A 153 9.81 1.90 -12.03
N ILE A 154 8.91 1.77 -11.05
CA ILE A 154 7.95 0.68 -10.96
C ILE A 154 6.55 1.28 -11.05
N GLY A 155 5.92 1.10 -12.21
CA GLY A 155 4.50 1.34 -12.41
C GLY A 155 3.65 0.24 -11.77
N LEU A 156 2.49 0.63 -11.26
CA LEU A 156 1.45 -0.26 -10.77
C LEU A 156 0.14 0.09 -11.46
N GLU A 157 -0.42 -0.88 -12.17
CA GLU A 157 -1.77 -0.81 -12.69
C GLU A 157 -2.70 -1.71 -11.87
N LEU A 158 -3.84 -1.16 -11.50
CA LEU A 158 -4.89 -1.83 -10.74
C LEU A 158 -6.21 -1.74 -11.50
N ASP A 159 -6.88 -2.87 -11.71
CA ASP A 159 -8.26 -2.94 -12.20
C ASP A 159 -9.13 -3.41 -11.03
N LEU A 160 -9.87 -2.49 -10.42
CA LEU A 160 -10.62 -2.70 -9.17
C LEU A 160 -12.13 -2.53 -9.40
N PRO A 161 -12.76 -3.41 -10.20
CA PRO A 161 -14.21 -3.38 -10.41
C PRO A 161 -14.96 -3.64 -9.10
N LYS A 162 -16.14 -3.04 -8.96
CA LYS A 162 -16.95 -3.15 -7.73
C LYS A 162 -17.43 -4.57 -7.45
N ASN A 163 -17.91 -5.24 -8.49
CA ASN A 163 -18.66 -6.49 -8.36
C ASN A 163 -17.93 -7.70 -8.98
N GLU A 164 -16.67 -7.53 -9.37
CA GLU A 164 -15.86 -8.56 -10.01
C GLU A 164 -14.50 -8.66 -9.33
N ILE A 165 -13.82 -9.80 -9.53
CA ILE A 165 -12.46 -9.99 -9.04
C ILE A 165 -11.52 -9.01 -9.75
N GLY A 166 -10.86 -8.17 -8.96
CA GLY A 166 -9.89 -7.21 -9.47
C GLY A 166 -8.58 -7.86 -9.91
N LYS A 167 -7.74 -7.06 -10.57
CA LYS A 167 -6.46 -7.49 -11.13
C LYS A 167 -5.41 -6.43 -10.89
N PHE A 168 -4.15 -6.84 -10.93
CA PHE A 168 -3.03 -5.92 -10.90
C PHE A 168 -1.93 -6.34 -11.87
N THR A 169 -1.11 -5.39 -12.28
CA THR A 169 0.07 -5.60 -13.12
C THR A 169 1.15 -4.61 -12.71
N PHE A 170 2.38 -5.07 -12.55
CA PHE A 170 3.54 -4.21 -12.38
C PHE A 170 4.15 -3.88 -13.75
N ILE A 171 4.78 -2.72 -13.85
CA ILE A 171 5.50 -2.27 -15.04
C ILE A 171 6.87 -1.80 -14.56
N VAL A 172 7.94 -2.48 -14.96
CA VAL A 172 9.27 -2.27 -14.37
C VAL A 172 10.17 -1.79 -15.50
N ASP A 173 10.63 -0.53 -15.39
CA ASP A 173 11.39 0.16 -16.44
C ASP A 173 10.75 -0.01 -17.84
N GLY A 174 9.41 0.12 -17.89
CA GLY A 174 8.60 0.01 -19.11
C GLY A 174 8.20 -1.41 -19.51
N VAL A 175 8.69 -2.45 -18.83
CA VAL A 175 8.35 -3.84 -19.12
C VAL A 175 7.22 -4.32 -18.22
N ARG A 176 6.10 -4.75 -18.84
CA ARG A 176 4.94 -5.25 -18.10
C ARG A 176 5.16 -6.66 -17.58
N THR A 177 4.83 -6.91 -16.32
CA THR A 177 4.79 -8.25 -15.73
C THR A 177 3.49 -8.97 -16.12
N PRO A 178 3.38 -10.29 -15.89
CA PRO A 178 2.09 -10.97 -16.00
C PRO A 178 1.06 -10.39 -15.04
N THR A 179 -0.16 -10.22 -15.51
CA THR A 179 -1.31 -9.78 -14.71
C THR A 179 -1.71 -10.87 -13.71
N LYS A 180 -2.02 -10.46 -12.48
CA LYS A 180 -2.48 -11.34 -11.40
C LYS A 180 -3.87 -10.93 -10.94
N GLN A 181 -4.63 -11.90 -10.42
CA GLN A 181 -5.95 -11.66 -9.83
C GLN A 181 -5.84 -11.38 -8.33
N LEU A 182 -6.76 -10.57 -7.83
CA LEU A 182 -6.95 -10.32 -6.39
C LEU A 182 -7.80 -11.43 -5.77
N PRO A 183 -7.74 -11.64 -4.44
CA PRO A 183 -8.47 -12.72 -3.78
C PRO A 183 -9.98 -12.47 -3.63
N LYS A 184 -10.45 -11.24 -3.86
CA LYS A 184 -11.87 -10.87 -3.70
C LYS A 184 -12.33 -9.85 -4.74
N SER A 185 -13.65 -9.81 -4.93
CA SER A 185 -14.32 -8.71 -5.64
C SER A 185 -14.28 -7.41 -4.83
N GLY A 186 -14.46 -6.27 -5.50
CA GLY A 186 -14.63 -4.98 -4.82
C GLY A 186 -13.43 -4.57 -3.97
N ALA A 187 -12.24 -5.09 -4.27
CA ALA A 187 -11.06 -4.88 -3.44
C ALA A 187 -10.69 -3.39 -3.31
N VAL A 188 -10.23 -3.02 -2.12
CA VAL A 188 -9.73 -1.67 -1.80
C VAL A 188 -8.23 -1.78 -1.59
N ALA A 189 -7.46 -1.15 -2.48
CA ALA A 189 -6.00 -1.23 -2.49
C ALA A 189 -5.37 0.04 -1.91
N ILE A 190 -4.37 -0.12 -1.06
CA ILE A 190 -3.56 0.95 -0.49
C ILE A 190 -2.15 0.82 -1.06
N PRO A 191 -1.71 1.75 -1.93
CA PRO A 191 -0.32 1.81 -2.36
C PRO A 191 0.62 1.94 -1.16
N ALA A 192 1.73 1.24 -1.19
CA ALA A 192 2.62 1.08 -0.05
C ALA A 192 4.06 0.79 -0.49
N VAL A 193 5.00 1.12 0.39
CA VAL A 193 6.42 0.79 0.27
C VAL A 193 6.95 0.21 1.58
N CYS A 194 8.04 -0.52 1.49
CA CYS A 194 8.76 -1.09 2.63
C CYS A 194 10.25 -0.85 2.42
N LEU A 195 10.84 -0.09 3.34
CA LEU A 195 12.27 0.22 3.33
C LEU A 195 13.00 -0.72 4.30
N LEU A 196 14.18 -1.20 3.91
CA LEU A 196 15.03 -2.13 4.66
C LEU A 196 16.40 -1.54 5.04
N SER A 197 16.80 -0.41 4.44
CA SER A 197 18.10 0.18 4.77
C SER A 197 18.11 1.71 4.71
N ARG A 198 18.98 2.28 5.53
CA ARG A 198 19.25 3.73 5.53
C ARG A 198 19.72 4.20 4.16
N GLY A 199 19.20 5.34 3.76
CA GLY A 199 19.42 6.00 2.47
C GLY A 199 18.35 5.62 1.44
N GLN A 200 17.60 4.53 1.65
CA GLN A 200 16.56 4.16 0.70
C GLN A 200 15.52 5.26 0.57
N LYS A 201 15.15 5.55 -0.68
CA LYS A 201 14.30 6.69 -1.04
C LYS A 201 13.35 6.31 -2.16
N VAL A 202 12.07 6.60 -1.96
CA VAL A 202 11.01 6.36 -2.94
C VAL A 202 10.10 7.57 -3.03
N THR A 203 9.74 7.94 -4.25
CA THR A 203 8.74 8.95 -4.57
C THR A 203 7.54 8.30 -5.24
N ILE A 204 6.34 8.55 -4.75
CA ILE A 204 5.09 8.19 -5.44
C ILE A 204 4.62 9.33 -6.32
N ARG A 205 4.17 9.01 -7.53
CA ARG A 205 3.71 10.02 -8.51
C ARG A 205 2.73 9.42 -9.51
N ASN A 206 2.22 10.29 -10.39
CA ASN A 206 1.46 9.91 -11.58
C ASN A 206 0.22 9.03 -11.30
N LEU A 207 -0.48 9.25 -10.18
CA LEU A 207 -1.76 8.58 -9.95
C LEU A 207 -2.80 9.08 -10.95
N ILE A 208 -3.29 8.17 -11.79
CA ILE A 208 -4.29 8.42 -12.81
C ILE A 208 -5.39 7.36 -12.69
N ARG A 209 -6.65 7.79 -12.71
CA ARG A 209 -7.80 6.90 -12.87
C ARG A 209 -8.06 6.68 -14.36
N LEU A 210 -7.83 5.46 -14.84
CA LEU A 210 -8.07 5.05 -16.23
C LEU A 210 -9.56 4.66 -16.34
N ASN A 211 -10.31 5.32 -17.23
CA ASN A 211 -11.74 5.09 -17.45
C ASN A 211 -12.67 5.58 -16.32
N GLN A 212 -12.72 6.89 -16.12
CA GLN A 212 -14.05 7.49 -16.06
C GLN A 212 -14.46 7.73 -17.51
N ASP A 213 -15.67 7.34 -17.90
CA ASP A 213 -16.24 7.74 -19.18
C ASP A 213 -15.94 9.22 -19.45
N LYS A 214 -15.64 9.54 -20.71
CA LYS A 214 -15.18 10.84 -21.25
C LYS A 214 -16.10 12.05 -20.94
N THR A 215 -16.45 12.33 -19.70
CA THR A 215 -17.40 13.39 -19.37
C THR A 215 -16.82 14.48 -18.48
N THR A 216 -15.75 14.26 -17.71
CA THR A 216 -15.17 15.38 -16.92
C THR A 216 -13.67 15.23 -16.68
N LEU A 217 -12.86 15.95 -17.46
CA LEU A 217 -11.47 16.25 -17.09
C LEU A 217 -11.50 17.26 -15.94
N LEU A 218 -11.27 16.81 -14.71
CA LEU A 218 -10.84 17.70 -13.63
C LEU A 218 -9.32 17.74 -13.64
N VAL A 219 -8.78 18.82 -14.20
CA VAL A 219 -7.40 19.25 -14.00
C VAL A 219 -7.30 19.77 -12.57
N GLN A 220 -6.56 19.08 -11.71
CA GLN A 220 -6.02 19.70 -10.50
C GLN A 220 -4.58 20.12 -10.82
N THR A 221 -4.42 21.39 -11.15
CA THR A 221 -3.17 22.14 -11.02
C THR A 221 -3.22 22.88 -9.69
N GLU A 222 -2.29 22.58 -8.80
CA GLU A 222 -1.28 23.52 -8.26
C GLU A 222 -0.26 22.76 -7.40
#